data_AF-A0A2M9P7V3-F1
#
_entry.id   AF-A0A2M9P7V3-F1
#
_cell.length_a   1.000
_cell.length_b   1.000
_cell.length_c   1.000
_cell.angle_alpha   90.00
_cell.angle_beta   90.00
_cell.angle_gamma   90.00
#
_symmetry.space_group_name_H-M   'P 1'
#
loop_
_entity.id
_entity.type
_entity.pdbx_description
1 polymer ?
#
loop_
_entity_poly.entity_id
_entity_poly.type
_entity_poly.pdbx_seq_one_letter_code
_entity_poly.pdbx_strand_id
1 'polypeptide(L)'
;MALLSVIRRWALRDQLSIREIARRTGLSRNTIRKYLRLGTVQPEFKVPDRPSKLDPYAEKLAAWLKTDAGKSRKQRRTLKQFHADL
;
A
#
# COMPACT_ATOMS: atom_id res chain seq x y z
N MET A 1 -8.52 -8.84 12.93
CA MET A 1 -7.34 -8.42 13.72
C MET A 1 -6.20 -9.39 13.46
N ALA A 2 -5.03 -8.94 13.00
CA ALA A 2 -3.90 -9.83 12.73
C ALA A 2 -3.24 -10.29 14.05
N LEU A 3 -2.98 -11.60 14.20
CA LEU A 3 -2.35 -12.21 15.38
C LEU A 3 -1.10 -11.46 15.89
N LEU A 4 -0.26 -10.98 14.97
CA LEU A 4 0.97 -10.23 15.27
C LEU A 4 0.71 -8.90 15.99
N SER A 5 -0.39 -8.20 15.66
CA SER A 5 -0.69 -6.90 16.28
C SER A 5 -1.16 -7.07 17.73
N VAL A 6 -1.85 -8.16 18.03
CA VAL A 6 -2.27 -8.52 19.40
C VAL A 6 -1.05 -8.87 20.26
N ILE A 7 -0.16 -9.75 19.75
CA ILE A 7 1.07 -10.15 20.46
C ILE A 7 1.94 -8.92 20.78
N ARG A 8 2.08 -7.99 19.83
CA ARG A 8 2.87 -6.76 20.06
C ARG A 8 2.22 -5.81 21.03
N ARG A 9 0.90 -5.62 20.98
CA ARG A 9 0.19 -4.79 21.95
C ARG A 9 0.44 -5.31 23.36
N TRP A 10 0.23 -6.61 23.55
CA TRP A 10 0.44 -7.25 24.84
C TRP A 10 1.88 -7.15 25.35
N ALA A 11 2.89 -7.34 24.48
CA ALA A 11 4.28 -7.28 24.88
C ALA A 11 4.83 -5.85 25.08
N LEU A 12 4.54 -4.93 24.16
CA LEU A 12 5.16 -3.60 24.11
C LEU A 12 4.35 -2.53 24.86
N ARG A 13 3.02 -2.66 24.90
CA ARG A 13 2.13 -1.67 25.52
C ARG A 13 1.69 -2.12 26.90
N ASP A 14 1.15 -3.34 26.99
CA ASP A 14 0.59 -3.88 28.23
C ASP A 14 1.66 -4.57 29.10
N GLN A 15 2.92 -4.62 28.62
CA GLN A 15 4.09 -5.17 29.32
C GLN A 15 3.87 -6.60 29.87
N LEU A 16 3.03 -7.38 29.19
CA LEU A 16 2.76 -8.78 29.57
C LEU A 16 4.00 -9.64 29.31
N SER A 17 4.27 -10.56 30.24
CA SER A 17 5.38 -11.50 30.08
C SER A 17 5.17 -12.40 28.85
N ILE A 18 6.26 -12.78 28.18
CA ILE A 18 6.23 -13.71 27.03
C ILE A 18 5.56 -15.05 27.42
N ARG A 19 5.68 -15.47 28.69
CA ARG A 19 5.02 -16.68 29.20
C ARG A 19 3.51 -16.54 29.20
N GLU A 20 2.99 -15.38 29.59
CA GLU A 20 1.56 -15.12 29.62
C GLU A 20 0.97 -15.02 28.21
N ILE A 21 1.68 -14.36 27.30
CA ILE A 21 1.30 -14.32 25.88
C ILE A 21 1.27 -15.74 25.29
N ALA A 22 2.23 -16.60 25.64
CA ALA A 22 2.25 -17.98 25.19
C ALA A 22 1.05 -18.79 25.67
N ARG A 23 0.63 -18.63 26.93
CA ARG A 23 -0.57 -19.30 27.47
C ARG A 23 -1.85 -18.86 26.73
N ARG A 24 -1.99 -17.56 26.48
CA ARG A 24 -3.20 -17.00 25.85
C ARG A 24 -3.30 -17.30 24.36
N THR A 25 -2.16 -17.32 23.66
CA THR A 25 -2.12 -17.53 22.21
C THR A 25 -1.92 -18.98 21.81
N GLY A 26 -1.53 -19.87 22.73
CA GLY A 26 -1.16 -21.26 22.43
C GLY A 26 0.13 -21.40 21.62
N LEU A 27 0.87 -20.31 21.38
CA LEU A 27 2.09 -20.31 20.59
C LEU A 27 3.30 -20.62 21.45
N SER A 28 4.31 -21.25 20.83
CA SER A 28 5.60 -21.44 21.49
C SER A 28 6.23 -20.08 21.84
N ARG A 29 6.94 -20.04 22.97
CA ARG A 29 7.70 -18.85 23.40
C ARG A 29 8.74 -18.43 22.34
N ASN A 30 9.24 -19.38 21.55
CA ASN A 30 10.20 -19.12 20.46
C ASN A 30 9.53 -18.37 19.31
N THR A 31 8.30 -18.75 18.95
CA THR A 31 7.49 -18.08 17.93
C THR A 31 7.20 -16.64 18.34
N ILE A 32 6.78 -16.41 19.59
CA ILE A 32 6.53 -15.06 20.12
C ILE A 32 7.81 -14.22 20.07
N ARG A 33 8.95 -14.77 20.52
CA ARG A 33 10.24 -14.05 20.45
C ARG A 33 10.64 -13.72 19.00
N LYS A 34 10.44 -14.65 18.06
CA LYS A 34 10.66 -14.42 16.62
C LYS A 34 9.79 -13.27 16.11
N TYR A 35 8.51 -13.25 16.46
CA TYR A 35 7.55 -12.21 16.05
C TYR A 35 7.81 -10.83 16.64
N LEU A 36 8.33 -10.78 17.88
CA LEU A 36 8.79 -9.54 18.50
C LEU A 36 10.10 -9.04 17.87
N ARG A 37 11.03 -9.93 17.53
CA ARG A 37 12.30 -9.58 16.86
C ARG A 37 12.13 -9.09 15.43
N LEU A 38 11.21 -9.70 14.67
CA LEU A 38 10.99 -9.37 13.26
C LEU A 38 10.47 -7.93 13.03
N GLY A 39 10.13 -7.18 14.08
CA GLY A 39 9.70 -5.79 13.97
C GLY A 39 8.44 -5.63 13.10
N THR A 40 8.02 -4.40 12.83
CA THR A 40 6.88 -4.11 11.93
C THR A 40 7.13 -4.67 10.52
N VAL A 41 6.68 -5.90 10.27
CA VAL A 41 6.32 -6.35 8.93
C VAL A 41 5.16 -5.46 8.52
N GLN A 42 5.48 -4.40 7.76
CA GLN A 42 4.45 -3.68 7.04
C GLN A 42 3.71 -4.72 6.22
N PRO A 43 2.38 -4.84 6.31
CA PRO A 43 1.64 -5.68 5.40
C PRO A 43 1.92 -5.16 3.98
N GLU A 44 2.79 -5.85 3.25
CA GLU A 44 2.93 -5.65 1.81
C GLU A 44 1.67 -6.21 1.17
N PHE A 45 0.71 -5.33 0.97
CA PHE A 45 -0.41 -5.62 0.10
C PHE A 45 0.15 -5.73 -1.31
N LYS A 46 0.29 -6.96 -1.80
CA LYS A 46 0.51 -7.20 -3.22
C LYS A 46 -0.74 -6.74 -3.95
N VAL A 47 -0.73 -5.49 -4.41
CA VAL A 47 -1.72 -5.00 -5.36
C VAL A 47 -1.45 -5.80 -6.64
N PRO A 48 -2.40 -6.59 -7.14
CA PRO A 48 -2.20 -7.25 -8.42
C PRO A 48 -1.99 -6.17 -9.49
N ASP A 49 -1.03 -6.39 -10.38
CA ASP A 49 -0.84 -5.59 -11.59
C ASP A 49 -2.08 -5.77 -12.48
N ARG A 50 -3.12 -4.99 -12.18
CA ARG A 50 -4.34 -4.94 -12.97
C ARG A 50 -4.15 -3.83 -14.00
N PRO A 51 -4.15 -4.15 -15.30
CA PRO A 51 -4.12 -3.11 -16.30
C PRO A 51 -5.35 -2.21 -16.12
N SER A 52 -5.10 -0.92 -15.92
CA SER A 52 -6.13 0.11 -15.93
C SER A 52 -6.71 0.25 -17.33
N LYS A 53 -7.97 0.66 -17.43
CA LYS A 53 -8.61 1.01 -18.71
C LYS A 53 -7.87 2.14 -19.45
N LEU A 54 -7.03 2.91 -18.75
CA LEU A 54 -6.24 4.00 -19.29
C LEU A 54 -4.85 3.59 -19.77
N ASP A 55 -4.37 2.39 -19.41
CA ASP A 55 -3.04 1.93 -19.78
C ASP A 55 -2.81 1.87 -21.30
N PRO A 56 -3.81 1.46 -22.13
CA PRO A 56 -3.67 1.51 -23.58
C PRO A 56 -3.46 2.92 -24.16
N TYR A 57 -3.83 3.96 -23.41
CA TYR A 57 -3.79 5.35 -23.85
C TYR A 57 -2.67 6.16 -23.19
N ALA A 58 -1.88 5.56 -22.30
CA ALA A 58 -0.91 6.25 -21.47
C ALA A 58 0.14 7.03 -22.29
N GLU A 59 0.70 6.41 -23.33
CA GLU A 59 1.70 7.04 -24.20
C GLU A 59 1.10 8.20 -25.02
N LYS A 60 -0.09 7.99 -25.59
CA LYS A 60 -0.83 9.00 -26.38
C LYS A 60 -1.17 10.21 -25.52
N LEU A 61 -1.68 10.00 -24.31
CA LEU A 61 -2.01 11.05 -23.35
C LEU A 61 -0.76 11.79 -22.86
N ALA A 62 0.34 11.09 -22.57
CA ALA A 62 1.60 11.71 -22.16
C ALA A 62 2.16 12.64 -23.24
N ALA A 63 2.13 12.21 -24.51
CA ALA A 63 2.57 13.03 -25.64
C ALA A 63 1.70 14.30 -25.82
N TRP A 64 0.39 14.16 -25.67
CA TRP A 64 -0.54 15.29 -25.75
C TRP A 64 -0.36 16.29 -24.62
N LEU A 65 -0.23 15.81 -23.38
CA LEU A 65 0.01 16.67 -22.22
C LEU A 65 1.34 17.43 -22.33
N LYS A 66 2.40 16.77 -22.81
CA LYS A 66 3.71 17.41 -23.05
C LYS A 66 3.61 18.53 -24.09
N THR A 67 2.87 18.30 -25.17
CA THR A 67 2.64 19.29 -26.24
C THR A 67 1.76 20.44 -25.76
N ASP A 68 0.76 20.16 -24.93
CA ASP A 68 -0.19 21.15 -24.44
C ASP A 68 0.39 22.04 -23.32
N ALA A 69 1.34 21.53 -22.54
CA ALA A 69 2.04 22.28 -21.49
C ALA A 69 2.72 23.55 -22.03
N GLY A 70 3.25 23.50 -23.26
CA GLY A 70 3.89 24.64 -23.93
C GLY A 70 2.93 25.70 -24.49
N LYS A 71 1.62 25.43 -24.52
CA LYS A 71 0.64 26.38 -25.07
C LYS A 71 0.20 27.42 -24.04
N SER A 72 -0.21 28.58 -24.54
CA SER A 72 -0.84 29.63 -23.73
C SER A 72 -2.12 29.11 -23.08
N ARG A 73 -2.48 29.65 -21.91
CA ARG A 73 -3.64 29.17 -21.13
C ARG A 73 -4.94 29.12 -21.93
N LYS A 74 -5.12 30.03 -22.90
CA LYS A 74 -6.32 30.08 -23.77
C LYS A 74 -6.35 28.99 -24.85
N GLN A 75 -5.19 28.42 -25.20
CA GLN A 75 -5.03 27.42 -26.27
C GLN A 75 -4.80 25.99 -25.75
N ARG A 76 -4.69 25.83 -24.43
CA ARG A 76 -4.61 24.52 -23.78
C ARG A 76 -5.92 23.77 -23.95
N ARG A 77 -5.81 22.49 -24.31
CA ARG A 77 -6.98 21.63 -24.49
C ARG A 77 -7.54 21.21 -23.13
N THR A 78 -8.86 21.08 -23.07
CA THR A 78 -9.53 20.59 -21.87
C THR A 78 -9.55 19.07 -21.84
N LEU A 79 -9.71 18.48 -20.66
CA LEU A 79 -9.85 17.03 -20.51
C LEU A 79 -11.00 16.44 -21.34
N LYS A 80 -12.09 17.19 -21.55
CA LYS A 80 -13.20 16.77 -22.41
C LYS A 80 -12.81 16.66 -23.88
N GLN A 81 -11.95 17.57 -24.35
CA GLN A 81 -11.43 17.52 -25.72
C GLN A 81 -10.48 16.34 -25.90
N PHE A 82 -9.59 16.09 -24.93
CA PHE A 82 -8.75 14.88 -24.97
C PHE A 82 -9.56 13.60 -24.93
N HIS A 83 -10.64 13.54 -24.16
CA HIS A 83 -11.54 12.39 -24.15
C HIS A 83 -12.31 12.21 -25.45
N ALA A 84 -12.67 13.29 -26.15
CA ALA A 84 -13.35 13.21 -27.44
C ALA A 84 -12.42 12.71 -28.57
N ASP A 85 -11.12 13.00 -28.47
CA ASP A 85 -10.10 12.59 -29.44
C ASP A 85 -9.51 11.19 -29.15
N LEU A 86 -9.86 10.59 -28.00
CA LEU A 86 -9.32 9.33 -27.49
C LEU A 86 -9.94 8.12 -28.17
#